data_AF-A0A0P4UR22-F1
#
_entry.id   AF-A0A0P4UR22-F1
#
_cell.length_a   1.000
_cell.length_b   1.000
_cell.length_c   1.000
_cell.angle_alpha   90.00
_cell.angle_beta   90.00
_cell.angle_gamma   90.00
#
_symmetry.space_group_name_H-M   'P 1'
#
loop_
_entity.id
_entity.type
_entity.pdbx_description
1 polymer ?
#
loop_
_entity_poly.entity_id
_entity_poly.type
_entity_poly.pdbx_seq_one_letter_code
_entity_poly.pdbx_strand_id
1 'polypeptide(L)'
;MTQIETLEHNLQQAKLRDQKLRPVLNSLQQPGTRIYSLQGSDRANAASGSLVMSTEQNRAIILVQNLPELPSGQVYRLWARLPSKASLAYCGQFNVNAQGVVQLQPSSICGANPTQMLITLDAIADPTTKGGPVIMQSRV
;
A
#
# COMPACT_ATOMS: atom_id res chain seq x y z
N MET A 1 -15.70 -41.27 0.91
CA MET A 1 -15.08 -40.24 1.76
C MET A 1 -16.02 -40.00 2.92
N THR A 2 -15.57 -40.22 4.15
CA THR A 2 -16.41 -40.13 5.35
C THR A 2 -16.51 -38.69 5.84
N GLN A 3 -17.51 -38.41 6.69
CA GLN A 3 -17.65 -37.10 7.30
C GLN A 3 -16.46 -36.73 8.20
N ILE A 4 -15.81 -37.74 8.80
CA ILE A 4 -14.60 -37.57 9.62
C ILE A 4 -13.42 -37.13 8.73
N GLU A 5 -13.18 -37.80 7.61
CA GLU A 5 -12.11 -37.42 6.65
C GLU A 5 -12.29 -35.99 6.12
N THR A 6 -13.54 -35.58 5.90
CA THR A 6 -13.87 -34.22 5.45
C THR A 6 -13.53 -33.17 6.52
N LEU A 7 -13.85 -33.45 7.79
CA LEU A 7 -13.55 -32.57 8.91
C LEU A 7 -12.04 -32.44 9.13
N GLU A 8 -11.30 -33.55 9.06
CA GLU A 8 -9.85 -33.56 9.20
C GLU A 8 -9.17 -32.75 8.09
N HIS A 9 -9.60 -32.92 6.84
CA HIS A 9 -9.12 -32.14 5.73
C HIS A 9 -9.38 -30.64 5.93
N ASN A 10 -10.58 -30.25 6.35
CA ASN A 10 -10.94 -28.86 6.59
C ASN A 10 -10.13 -28.24 7.74
N LEU A 11 -9.90 -28.98 8.82
CA LEU A 11 -9.06 -28.54 9.93
C LEU A 11 -7.61 -28.32 9.49
N GLN A 12 -7.08 -29.23 8.67
CA GLN A 12 -5.74 -29.11 8.13
C GLN A 12 -5.60 -27.87 7.24
N GLN A 13 -6.58 -27.63 6.36
CA GLN A 13 -6.64 -26.42 5.52
C GLN A 13 -6.70 -25.14 6.37
N ALA A 14 -7.52 -25.13 7.42
CA ALA A 14 -7.63 -23.98 8.32
C ALA A 14 -6.30 -23.69 9.05
N LYS A 15 -5.63 -24.73 9.57
CA LYS A 15 -4.31 -24.61 10.21
C LYS A 15 -3.25 -24.05 9.27
N LEU A 16 -3.22 -24.53 8.02
CA LEU A 16 -2.29 -24.03 7.01
C LEU A 16 -2.54 -22.56 6.66
N ARG A 17 -3.81 -22.13 6.62
CA ARG A 17 -4.15 -20.71 6.44
C ARG A 17 -3.67 -19.86 7.61
N ASP A 18 -3.92 -20.30 8.84
CA ASP A 18 -3.46 -19.59 10.04
C ASP A 18 -1.93 -19.43 10.06
N GLN A 19 -1.18 -20.50 9.81
CA GLN A 19 0.28 -20.47 9.75
C GLN A 19 0.82 -19.52 8.69
N LYS A 20 0.13 -19.37 7.55
CA LYS A 20 0.49 -18.42 6.50
C LYS A 20 0.20 -16.97 6.89
N LEU A 21 -0.87 -16.73 7.65
CA LEU A 21 -1.30 -15.38 8.04
C LEU A 21 -0.54 -14.82 9.23
N ARG A 22 -0.13 -15.69 10.18
CA ARG A 22 0.50 -15.28 11.44
C ARG A 22 1.78 -14.44 11.28
N PRO A 23 2.71 -14.74 10.35
CA PRO A 23 3.88 -13.90 10.12
C PRO A 23 3.52 -12.50 9.58
N VAL A 24 2.48 -12.42 8.73
CA VAL A 24 1.98 -11.14 8.20
C VAL A 24 1.43 -10.31 9.35
N LEU A 25 0.58 -10.89 10.19
CA LEU A 25 0.01 -10.22 11.37
C LEU A 25 1.10 -9.75 12.34
N ASN A 26 2.10 -10.59 12.63
CA ASN A 26 3.22 -10.23 13.49
C ASN A 26 4.01 -9.03 12.92
N SER A 27 4.20 -8.99 11.59
CA SER A 27 4.87 -7.85 10.94
C SER A 27 4.05 -6.57 11.02
N LEU A 28 2.72 -6.64 11.03
CA LEU A 28 1.84 -5.48 11.24
C LEU A 28 1.90 -4.96 12.68
N GLN A 29 2.21 -5.82 13.65
CA GLN A 29 2.31 -5.49 15.07
C GLN A 29 3.69 -5.02 15.51
N GLN A 30 4.68 -4.98 14.60
CA GLN A 30 6.02 -4.52 14.95
C GLN A 30 6.04 -3.01 15.23
N PRO A 31 6.83 -2.55 16.22
CA PRO A 31 7.14 -1.14 16.41
C PRO A 31 7.60 -0.50 15.08
N GLY A 32 7.26 0.78 14.88
CA GLY A 32 7.59 1.48 13.63
C GLY A 32 6.76 1.05 12.40
N THR A 33 5.80 0.14 12.56
CA THR A 33 4.81 -0.15 11.52
C THR A 33 3.61 0.79 11.64
N ARG A 34 3.26 1.43 10.52
CA ARG A 34 2.12 2.34 10.40
C ARG A 34 1.19 1.87 9.31
N ILE A 35 -0.11 1.99 9.58
CA ILE A 35 -1.15 1.62 8.62
C ILE A 35 -1.98 2.86 8.31
N TYR A 36 -2.10 3.17 7.02
CA TYR A 36 -2.91 4.26 6.51
C TYR A 36 -4.08 3.68 5.71
N SER A 37 -5.31 4.05 6.08
CA SER A 37 -6.48 3.78 5.23
C SER A 37 -6.48 4.75 4.07
N LEU A 38 -6.48 4.23 2.84
CA LEU A 38 -6.48 5.00 1.60
C LEU A 38 -7.88 5.03 1.00
N GLN A 39 -8.27 6.21 0.51
CA GLN A 39 -9.50 6.41 -0.23
C GLN A 39 -9.22 7.10 -1.56
N GLY A 40 -10.03 6.76 -2.56
CA GLY A 40 -10.09 7.44 -3.83
C GLY A 40 -10.39 8.93 -3.71
N SER A 41 -9.82 9.70 -4.62
CA SER A 41 -10.22 11.08 -4.90
C SER A 41 -11.42 11.11 -5.87
N ASP A 42 -11.88 12.30 -6.25
CA ASP A 42 -12.90 12.48 -7.28
C ASP A 42 -12.52 11.88 -8.66
N ARG A 43 -11.23 11.61 -8.88
CA ARG A 43 -10.72 10.97 -10.12
C ARG A 43 -10.73 9.44 -10.08
N ALA A 44 -10.93 8.85 -8.90
CA ALA A 44 -10.94 7.40 -8.69
C ALA A 44 -11.77 7.05 -7.46
N ASN A 45 -13.00 7.55 -7.43
CA ASN A 45 -13.94 7.53 -6.32
C ASN A 45 -14.30 6.10 -5.85
N ALA A 46 -14.20 5.09 -6.71
CA ALA A 46 -14.37 3.69 -6.33
C ALA A 46 -13.10 3.04 -5.73
N ALA A 47 -11.94 3.70 -5.84
CA ALA A 47 -10.68 3.17 -5.35
C ALA A 47 -10.63 3.19 -3.82
N SER A 48 -10.17 2.09 -3.24
CA SER A 48 -9.96 1.97 -1.80
C SER A 48 -8.72 1.14 -1.52
N GLY A 49 -8.16 1.25 -0.31
CA GLY A 49 -6.97 0.49 0.01
C GLY A 49 -6.37 0.78 1.37
N SER A 50 -5.22 0.17 1.59
CA SER A 50 -4.40 0.35 2.78
C SER A 50 -2.94 0.44 2.39
N LEU A 51 -2.19 1.33 3.05
CA LEU A 51 -0.75 1.36 3.00
C LEU A 51 -0.21 0.92 4.36
N VAL A 52 0.65 -0.10 4.35
CA VAL A 52 1.44 -0.51 5.49
C VAL A 52 2.87 -0.03 5.25
N MET A 53 3.42 0.73 6.19
CA MET A 53 4.78 1.25 6.12
C MET A 53 5.54 0.83 7.36
N SER A 54 6.61 0.04 7.17
CA SER A 54 7.53 -0.38 8.23
C SER A 54 8.84 0.40 8.07
N THR A 55 9.13 1.26 9.04
CA THR A 55 10.39 2.02 9.05
C THR A 55 11.58 1.14 9.39
N GLU A 56 11.41 0.14 10.26
CA GLU A 56 12.47 -0.78 10.67
C GLU A 56 12.93 -1.67 9.51
N GLN A 57 11.98 -2.17 8.72
CA GLN A 57 12.27 -3.05 7.59
C GLN A 57 12.52 -2.31 6.27
N ASN A 58 12.44 -0.97 6.30
CA ASN A 58 12.44 -0.10 5.12
C ASN A 58 11.54 -0.65 3.99
N ARG A 59 10.28 -0.95 4.32
CA ARG A 59 9.35 -1.63 3.43
C ARG A 59 7.97 -0.98 3.47
N ALA A 60 7.38 -0.82 2.30
CA ALA A 60 5.99 -0.40 2.13
C ALA A 60 5.22 -1.48 1.36
N ILE A 61 4.02 -1.78 1.85
CA ILE A 61 3.05 -2.65 1.19
C ILE A 61 1.79 -1.84 0.93
N ILE A 62 1.39 -1.76 -0.33
CA ILE A 62 0.16 -1.09 -0.74
C ILE A 62 -0.83 -2.16 -1.19
N LEU A 63 -2.00 -2.16 -0.59
CA LEU A 63 -3.14 -2.98 -1.01
C LEU A 63 -4.20 -2.05 -1.55
N VAL A 64 -4.60 -2.22 -2.81
CA VAL A 64 -5.58 -1.37 -3.49
C VAL A 64 -6.63 -2.21 -4.19
N GLN A 65 -7.84 -1.66 -4.27
CA GLN A 65 -8.96 -2.20 -5.02
C GLN A 65 -9.54 -1.09 -5.88
N ASN A 66 -10.01 -1.46 -7.09
CA ASN A 66 -10.63 -0.54 -8.06
C ASN A 66 -9.77 0.69 -8.38
N LEU A 67 -8.45 0.55 -8.33
CA LEU A 67 -7.55 1.58 -8.86
C LEU A 67 -7.71 1.58 -10.39
N PRO A 68 -7.80 2.76 -11.05
CA PRO A 68 -7.87 2.81 -12.51
C PRO A 68 -6.73 2.05 -13.18
N GLU A 69 -6.96 1.57 -14.41
CA GLU A 69 -5.86 1.04 -15.21
C GLU A 69 -4.88 2.16 -15.57
N LEU A 70 -3.60 1.81 -15.58
CA LEU A 70 -2.53 2.76 -15.84
C LEU A 70 -2.44 3.05 -17.35
N PRO A 71 -2.64 4.30 -17.80
CA PRO A 71 -2.45 4.64 -19.21
C PRO A 71 -0.98 4.46 -19.63
N SER A 72 -0.75 4.22 -20.92
CA SER A 72 0.61 4.11 -21.45
C SER A 72 1.44 5.37 -21.15
N GLY A 73 2.69 5.17 -20.71
CA GLY A 73 3.62 6.26 -20.36
C GLY A 73 3.39 6.89 -18.98
N GLN A 74 2.45 6.39 -18.18
CA GLN A 74 2.18 6.87 -16.83
C GLN A 74 2.66 5.90 -15.76
N VAL A 75 2.73 6.37 -14.52
CA VAL A 75 3.13 5.58 -13.34
C VAL A 75 2.40 6.08 -12.09
N TYR A 76 2.15 5.19 -11.14
CA TYR A 76 1.72 5.61 -9.81
C TYR A 76 2.90 6.00 -8.94
N ARG A 77 2.80 7.10 -8.23
CA ARG A 77 3.81 7.56 -7.27
C ARG A 77 3.22 7.70 -5.89
N LEU A 78 3.95 7.18 -4.89
CA LEU A 78 3.64 7.33 -3.48
C LEU A 78 4.35 8.58 -2.97
N TRP A 79 3.63 9.40 -2.21
CA TRP A 79 4.12 10.62 -1.60
C TRP A 79 3.73 10.71 -0.13
N ALA A 80 4.57 11.39 0.63
CA ALA A 80 4.35 11.75 2.02
C ALA A 80 4.22 13.26 2.15
N ARG A 81 3.16 13.75 2.80
CA ARG A 81 3.11 15.11 3.33
C ARG A 81 3.75 15.09 4.71
N LEU A 82 4.81 15.88 4.88
CA LEU A 82 5.49 16.01 6.17
C LEU A 82 5.04 17.31 6.85
N PRO A 83 4.89 17.32 8.19
CA PRO A 83 4.39 18.50 8.91
C PRO A 83 5.32 19.72 8.77
N SER A 84 6.63 19.49 8.62
CA SER A 84 7.65 20.55 8.54
C SER A 84 8.05 20.93 7.11
N LYS A 85 7.43 20.35 6.08
CA LYS A 85 7.75 20.64 4.67
C LYS A 85 6.51 21.03 3.87
N ALA A 86 6.64 22.12 3.10
CA ALA A 86 5.59 22.58 2.19
C ALA A 86 5.43 21.65 0.97
N SER A 87 6.50 21.01 0.52
CA SER A 87 6.49 20.08 -0.61
C SER A 87 6.24 18.64 -0.17
N LEU A 88 5.64 17.86 -1.08
CA LEU A 88 5.49 16.42 -0.91
C LEU A 88 6.85 15.72 -1.02
N ALA A 89 7.12 14.78 -0.12
CA ALA A 89 8.28 13.90 -0.19
C ALA A 89 7.95 12.68 -1.07
N TYR A 90 8.73 12.46 -2.12
CA TYR A 90 8.61 11.30 -2.99
C TYR A 90 9.04 10.04 -2.26
N CYS A 91 8.14 9.05 -2.15
CA CYS A 91 8.41 7.80 -1.47
C CYS A 91 8.81 6.66 -2.40
N GLY A 92 8.38 6.70 -3.66
CA GLY A 92 8.61 5.63 -4.60
C GLY A 92 7.53 5.60 -5.68
N GLN A 93 7.74 4.76 -6.68
CA GLN A 93 6.79 4.56 -7.77
C GLN A 93 6.48 3.09 -7.94
N PHE A 94 5.31 2.79 -8.49
CA PHE A 94 4.86 1.42 -8.64
C PHE A 94 3.84 1.26 -9.76
N ASN A 95 3.71 0.02 -10.21
CA ASN A 95 2.59 -0.46 -11.01
C ASN A 95 1.80 -1.46 -10.16
N VAL A 96 0.50 -1.53 -10.37
CA VAL A 96 -0.36 -2.46 -9.65
C VAL A 96 -0.45 -3.78 -10.42
N ASN A 97 -0.27 -4.91 -9.73
CA ASN A 97 -0.49 -6.22 -10.32
C ASN A 97 -1.99 -6.61 -10.28
N ALA A 98 -2.35 -7.71 -10.93
CA ALA A 98 -3.72 -8.19 -10.98
C ALA A 98 -4.35 -8.47 -9.60
N GLN A 99 -3.53 -8.62 -8.55
CA GLN A 99 -3.99 -8.87 -7.18
C GLN A 99 -4.17 -7.59 -6.35
N GLY A 100 -3.81 -6.42 -6.89
CA GLY A 100 -3.90 -5.16 -6.15
C GLY A 100 -2.85 -5.02 -5.04
N VAL A 101 -1.81 -5.86 -5.02
CA VAL A 101 -0.79 -5.88 -3.95
C VAL A 101 0.55 -5.44 -4.49
N VAL A 102 1.10 -4.38 -3.93
CA VAL A 102 2.39 -3.81 -4.32
C VAL A 102 3.33 -3.82 -3.13
N GLN A 103 4.58 -4.20 -3.37
CA GLN A 103 5.66 -4.06 -2.40
C GLN A 103 6.73 -3.14 -2.97
N LEU A 104 7.16 -2.16 -2.19
CA LEU A 104 8.25 -1.26 -2.57
C LEU A 104 9.13 -0.94 -1.36
N GLN A 105 10.38 -0.58 -1.63
CA GLN A 105 11.27 0.01 -0.65
C GLN A 105 11.10 1.53 -0.71
N PRO A 106 10.50 2.18 0.30
CA PRO A 106 10.26 3.60 0.24
C PRO A 106 11.57 4.36 0.44
N SER A 107 11.61 5.60 -0.06
CA SER A 107 12.65 6.53 0.36
C SER A 107 12.59 6.76 1.89
N SER A 108 13.74 6.89 2.53
CA SER A 108 13.84 7.02 4.00
C SER A 108 13.07 8.22 4.57
N ILE A 109 12.94 9.30 3.79
CA ILE A 109 12.20 10.50 4.19
C ILE A 109 10.72 10.21 4.49
N CYS A 110 10.14 9.15 3.93
CA CYS A 110 8.75 8.79 4.18
C CYS A 110 8.51 8.11 5.53
N GLY A 111 9.57 7.70 6.22
CA GLY A 111 9.50 7.26 7.62
C GLY A 111 9.32 8.41 8.63
N ALA A 112 9.50 9.66 8.22
CA ALA A 112 9.56 10.85 9.07
C ALA A 112 8.18 11.37 9.56
N ASN A 113 7.30 10.47 10.01
CA ASN A 113 5.99 10.79 10.60
C ASN A 113 5.12 11.67 9.69
N PRO A 114 4.72 11.19 8.50
CA PRO A 114 3.90 11.96 7.60
C PRO A 114 2.50 12.23 8.17
N THR A 115 1.98 13.43 7.93
CA THR A 115 0.60 13.80 8.28
C THR A 115 -0.42 13.29 7.27
N GLN A 116 0.01 12.98 6.06
CA GLN A 116 -0.83 12.40 5.02
C GLN A 116 0.01 11.61 4.02
N MET A 117 -0.54 10.52 3.50
CA MET A 117 0.02 9.75 2.40
C MET A 117 -0.83 9.96 1.15
N LEU A 118 -0.20 10.11 -0.02
CA LEU A 118 -0.88 10.34 -1.29
C LEU A 118 -0.35 9.40 -2.36
N ILE A 119 -1.25 8.94 -3.22
CA ILE A 119 -0.92 8.26 -4.47
C ILE A 119 -1.34 9.17 -5.60
N THR A 120 -0.40 9.52 -6.46
CA THR A 120 -0.65 10.33 -7.66
C THR A 120 -0.44 9.50 -8.92
N LEU A 121 -1.02 9.97 -10.02
CA LEU A 121 -0.78 9.48 -11.35
C LEU A 121 0.10 10.49 -12.09
N ASP A 122 1.28 10.07 -12.53
CA ASP A 122 2.31 10.94 -13.09
C ASP A 122 2.77 10.39 -14.44
N ALA A 123 3.34 11.23 -15.30
CA ALA A 123 4.10 10.71 -16.43
C ALA A 123 5.42 10.08 -15.94
N ILE A 124 5.88 9.02 -16.60
CA ILE A 124 7.17 8.38 -16.25
C ILE A 124 8.32 9.39 -16.32
N ALA A 125 8.26 10.34 -17.26
CA ALA A 125 9.27 11.37 -17.47
C ALA A 125 9.17 12.56 -16.49
N ASP A 126 8.09 12.68 -15.71
CA ASP A 126 7.92 13.82 -14.81
C ASP A 126 8.95 13.78 -13.67
N PRO A 127 9.48 14.92 -13.22
CA PRO A 127 10.40 14.97 -12.09
C PRO A 127 9.72 14.50 -10.78
N THR A 128 10.48 13.88 -9.89
CA THR A 128 10.00 13.43 -8.57
C THR A 128 10.01 14.54 -7.51
N THR A 129 9.97 15.80 -7.93
CA THR A 129 9.96 16.98 -7.05
C THR A 129 8.57 17.57 -6.83
N LYS A 130 7.59 17.18 -7.66
CA LYS A 130 6.19 17.61 -7.59
C LYS A 130 5.29 16.45 -8.02
N GLY A 131 4.30 16.11 -7.20
CA GLY A 131 3.33 15.08 -7.54
C GLY A 131 2.32 15.54 -8.59
N GLY A 132 1.93 14.61 -9.45
CA GLY A 132 0.80 14.76 -10.38
C GLY A 132 -0.56 14.79 -9.68
N PRO A 133 -1.66 14.63 -10.44
CA PRO A 133 -3.00 14.52 -9.88
C PRO A 133 -3.12 13.41 -8.83
N VAL A 134 -3.65 13.76 -7.66
CA VAL A 134 -3.95 12.79 -6.60
C VAL A 134 -5.06 11.87 -7.07
N ILE A 135 -4.82 10.56 -6.96
CA ILE A 135 -5.77 9.49 -7.27
C ILE A 135 -6.29 8.86 -5.97
N MET A 136 -5.43 8.65 -4.98
CA MET A 136 -5.82 8.22 -3.65
C MET A 136 -5.09 9.02 -2.58
N GLN A 137 -5.67 9.11 -1.38
CA GLN A 137 -5.07 9.75 -0.23
C GLN A 137 -5.46 9.05 1.07
N SER A 138 -4.60 9.14 2.08
CA SER A 138 -4.94 8.68 3.41
C SER A 138 -5.96 9.60 4.06
N ARG A 139 -6.81 9.02 4.90
CA ARG A 139 -7.58 9.79 5.89
C ARG A 139 -6.62 10.47 6.86
N VAL A 140 -7.01 11.66 7.31
CA VAL A 140 -6.28 12.47 8.30
C VAL A 140 -6.78 12.14 9.69
#